data_AF-A0A1I6GS68-F1
#
_entry.id   AF-A0A1I6GS68-F1
#
_cell.length_a   1.000
_cell.length_b   1.000
_cell.length_c   1.000
_cell.angle_alpha   90.00
_cell.angle_beta   90.00
_cell.angle_gamma   90.00
#
_symmetry.space_group_name_H-M   'P 1'
#
loop_
_entity.id
_entity.type
_entity.pdbx_description
1 polymer ?
#
loop_
_entity_poly.entity_id
_entity_poly.type
_entity_poly.pdbx_seq_one_letter_code
_entity_poly.pdbx_strand_id
1 'polypeptide(L)'
;MADVSAPTLILFIASLVIAAGVSGVLINTVTDISSALDDRGADVSKNIRTDVEVISDSESSVYDDGSGNLTLYVKNTGDRTLPATGETFDVIVDAQYRTDVTVTVADGNTDWAPHGVVKVVVGGLSLDSGDHRVKLVVDGDEETFRFRT
;
A
#
# COMPACT_ATOMS: atom_id res chain seq x y z
N MET A 1 -1.88 -70.69 -19.13
CA MET A 1 -2.40 -69.54 -18.34
C MET A 1 -1.30 -68.49 -18.24
N ALA A 2 -1.16 -67.63 -19.25
CA ALA A 2 -0.15 -66.56 -19.29
C ALA A 2 -0.72 -65.23 -19.83
N ASP A 3 -2.02 -65.18 -20.11
CA ASP A 3 -2.63 -64.15 -20.97
C ASP A 3 -3.14 -62.91 -20.21
N VAL A 4 -3.17 -62.95 -18.88
CA VAL A 4 -3.72 -61.87 -18.05
C VAL A 4 -2.63 -60.88 -17.54
N SER A 5 -1.34 -61.21 -17.71
CA SER A 5 -0.23 -60.45 -17.10
C SER A 5 0.16 -59.19 -17.89
N ALA A 6 0.17 -59.25 -19.23
CA ALA A 6 0.55 -58.10 -20.05
C ALA A 6 -0.47 -56.92 -19.96
N PRO A 7 -1.80 -57.14 -20.00
CA PRO A 7 -2.78 -56.05 -19.88
C PRO A 7 -2.74 -55.36 -18.51
N THR A 8 -2.56 -56.13 -17.43
CA THR A 8 -2.50 -55.58 -16.07
C THR A 8 -1.24 -54.74 -15.85
N LEU A 9 -0.09 -55.15 -16.40
CA LEU A 9 1.15 -54.38 -16.36
C LEU A 9 1.01 -53.03 -17.09
N ILE A 10 0.38 -53.02 -18.27
CA ILE A 10 0.15 -51.80 -19.05
C ILE A 10 -0.74 -50.82 -18.27
N LEU A 11 -1.84 -51.31 -17.68
CA LEU A 11 -2.72 -50.48 -16.86
C LEU A 11 -2.03 -49.95 -15.61
N PHE A 12 -1.16 -50.75 -14.99
CA PHE A 12 -0.36 -50.31 -13.85
C PHE A 12 0.56 -49.14 -14.23
N ILE A 13 1.31 -49.26 -15.33
CA ILE A 13 2.19 -48.19 -15.81
C ILE A 13 1.38 -46.94 -16.20
N ALA A 14 0.25 -47.11 -16.90
CA ALA A 14 -0.62 -46.00 -17.27
C ALA A 14 -1.13 -45.25 -16.02
N SER A 15 -1.55 -45.97 -14.98
CA SER A 15 -1.99 -45.37 -13.72
C SER A 15 -0.87 -44.62 -12.99
N LEU A 16 0.36 -45.14 -13.05
CA LEU A 16 1.53 -44.50 -12.45
C LEU A 16 1.87 -43.17 -13.14
N VAL A 17 1.81 -43.14 -14.48
CA VAL A 17 2.05 -41.90 -15.25
C VAL A 17 0.99 -40.86 -14.94
N ILE A 18 -0.29 -41.26 -14.86
CA ILE A 18 -1.38 -40.34 -14.49
C ILE A 18 -1.16 -39.82 -13.06
N ALA A 19 -0.85 -40.71 -12.11
CA ALA A 19 -0.58 -40.34 -10.73
C ALA A 19 0.60 -39.38 -10.60
N ALA A 20 1.68 -39.59 -11.36
CA ALA A 20 2.81 -38.69 -11.43
C ALA A 20 2.43 -37.31 -12.00
N GLY A 21 1.61 -37.29 -13.06
CA GLY A 21 1.11 -36.03 -13.65
C GLY A 21 0.25 -35.23 -12.67
N VAL A 22 -0.67 -35.88 -11.97
CA VAL A 22 -1.52 -35.23 -10.94
C VAL A 22 -0.66 -34.71 -9.79
N SER A 23 0.31 -35.50 -9.32
CA SER A 23 1.21 -35.10 -8.24
C SER A 23 2.06 -33.88 -8.63
N GLY A 24 2.53 -33.83 -9.88
CA GLY A 24 3.28 -32.68 -10.39
C GLY A 24 2.48 -31.39 -10.36
N VAL A 25 1.22 -31.42 -10.82
CA VAL A 25 0.34 -30.24 -10.76
C VAL A 25 0.07 -29.83 -9.32
N LEU A 26 -0.25 -30.79 -8.43
CA LEU A 26 -0.53 -30.51 -7.03
C LEU A 26 0.66 -29.85 -6.32
N ILE A 27 1.88 -30.35 -6.55
CA ILE A 27 3.11 -29.78 -5.98
C ILE A 27 3.31 -28.34 -6.46
N ASN A 28 3.10 -28.08 -7.76
CA ASN A 28 3.20 -26.72 -8.29
C ASN A 28 2.18 -25.80 -7.64
N THR A 29 0.90 -26.21 -7.55
CA THR A 29 -0.14 -25.40 -6.91
C THR A 29 0.17 -25.11 -5.44
N VAL A 30 0.66 -26.09 -4.68
CA VAL A 30 1.06 -25.86 -3.28
C VAL A 30 2.24 -24.90 -3.18
N THR A 31 3.20 -25.00 -4.09
CA THR A 31 4.36 -24.08 -4.16
C THR A 31 3.90 -22.66 -4.44
N ASP A 32 3.03 -22.48 -5.44
CA ASP A 32 2.48 -21.17 -5.80
C ASP A 32 1.70 -20.55 -4.64
N ILE A 33 0.88 -21.34 -3.94
CA ILE A 33 0.17 -20.89 -2.74
C ILE A 33 1.15 -20.50 -1.64
N SER A 34 2.20 -21.29 -1.40
CA SER A 34 3.21 -20.98 -0.38
C SER A 34 3.88 -19.65 -0.66
N SER A 35 4.31 -19.41 -1.90
CA SER A 35 4.93 -18.14 -2.31
C SER A 35 3.95 -16.98 -2.15
N ALA A 36 2.69 -17.14 -2.57
CA ALA A 36 1.68 -16.10 -2.40
C ALA A 36 1.39 -15.79 -0.92
N LEU A 37 1.46 -16.78 -0.03
CA LEU A 37 1.32 -16.59 1.41
C LEU A 37 2.51 -15.86 2.02
N ASP A 38 3.73 -16.20 1.59
CA ASP A 38 4.95 -15.52 2.04
C ASP A 38 4.93 -14.04 1.63
N ASP A 39 4.59 -13.75 0.37
CA ASP A 39 4.45 -12.38 -0.15
C ASP A 39 3.37 -11.62 0.62
N ARG A 40 2.19 -12.23 0.82
CA ARG A 40 1.11 -11.62 1.58
C ARG A 40 1.51 -11.36 3.03
N GLY A 41 2.23 -12.28 3.66
CA GLY A 41 2.74 -12.13 5.01
C GLY A 41 3.73 -10.98 5.14
N ALA A 42 4.63 -10.85 4.16
CA ALA A 42 5.59 -9.75 4.08
C ALA A 42 4.86 -8.39 3.94
N ASP A 43 3.87 -8.29 3.06
CA ASP A 43 3.13 -7.05 2.84
C ASP A 43 2.24 -6.67 4.03
N VAL A 44 1.55 -7.64 4.65
CA VAL A 44 0.81 -7.38 5.89
C VAL A 44 1.74 -6.89 7.00
N SER A 45 2.92 -7.52 7.13
CA SER A 45 3.91 -7.08 8.11
C SER A 45 4.46 -5.68 7.80
N LYS A 46 4.60 -5.31 6.52
CA LYS A 46 4.95 -3.95 6.11
C LYS A 46 3.86 -2.96 6.51
N ASN A 47 2.60 -3.27 6.21
CA ASN A 47 1.47 -2.38 6.54
C ASN A 47 1.32 -2.21 8.05
N ILE A 48 1.47 -3.26 8.87
CA ILE A 48 1.39 -3.13 10.33
C ILE A 48 2.50 -2.23 10.90
N ARG A 49 3.67 -2.21 10.26
CA ARG A 49 4.81 -1.36 10.68
C ARG A 49 4.79 0.04 10.06
N THR A 50 3.87 0.29 9.14
CA THR A 50 3.61 1.61 8.55
C THR A 50 2.42 2.19 9.28
N ASP A 51 2.63 3.30 9.96
CA ASP A 51 1.57 4.03 10.64
C ASP A 51 1.94 5.51 10.48
N VAL A 52 1.03 6.31 9.95
CA VAL A 52 1.20 7.74 9.75
C VAL A 52 0.03 8.49 10.35
N GLU A 53 0.30 9.64 10.98
CA GLU A 53 -0.74 10.44 11.63
C GLU A 53 -0.68 11.89 11.15
N VAL A 54 -1.83 12.46 10.79
CA VAL A 54 -1.91 13.89 10.47
C VAL A 54 -1.93 14.71 11.76
N ILE A 55 -0.90 15.50 11.99
CA ILE A 55 -0.75 16.35 13.18
C ILE A 55 -1.17 17.81 12.94
N SER A 56 -1.68 18.12 11.75
CA SER A 56 -2.25 19.44 11.45
C SER A 56 -3.53 19.69 12.25
N ASP A 57 -3.70 20.93 12.70
CA ASP A 57 -4.94 21.38 13.36
C ASP A 57 -5.91 21.97 12.33
N SER A 58 -7.19 21.61 12.43
CA SER A 58 -8.28 22.14 11.61
C SER A 58 -8.60 23.61 11.88
N GLU A 59 -8.24 24.15 13.06
CA GLU A 59 -8.43 25.56 13.41
C GLU A 59 -7.27 26.46 12.96
N SER A 60 -6.12 25.87 12.63
CA SER A 60 -5.02 26.58 11.97
C SER A 60 -5.37 26.76 10.50
N SER A 61 -4.93 27.86 9.86
CA SER A 61 -5.18 28.11 8.43
C SER A 61 -4.38 27.13 7.56
N VAL A 62 -4.88 25.89 7.44
CA VAL A 62 -4.26 24.80 6.67
C VAL A 62 -4.32 25.10 5.16
N TYR A 63 -5.35 25.83 4.73
CA TYR A 63 -5.55 26.27 3.36
C TYR A 63 -5.29 27.77 3.22
N ASP A 64 -4.50 28.14 2.21
CA ASP A 64 -4.26 29.52 1.82
C ASP A 64 -5.07 29.85 0.56
N ASP A 65 -6.15 30.63 0.73
CA ASP A 65 -7.06 31.07 -0.35
C ASP A 65 -6.35 31.94 -1.41
N GLY A 66 -5.29 32.66 -1.03
CA GLY A 66 -4.55 33.52 -1.96
C GLY A 66 -3.65 32.74 -2.91
N SER A 67 -3.13 31.59 -2.49
CA SER A 67 -2.25 30.74 -3.29
C SER A 67 -2.86 29.41 -3.73
N GLY A 68 -4.03 29.03 -3.21
CA GLY A 68 -4.68 27.75 -3.50
C GLY A 68 -3.90 26.55 -2.98
N ASN A 69 -3.10 26.76 -1.92
CA ASN A 69 -2.20 25.75 -1.37
C ASN A 69 -2.73 25.21 -0.05
N LEU A 70 -2.85 23.88 0.04
CA LEU A 70 -3.14 23.17 1.28
C LEU A 70 -1.85 22.64 1.87
N THR A 71 -1.56 22.97 3.13
CA THR A 71 -0.36 22.52 3.85
C THR A 71 -0.71 21.61 5.01
N LEU A 72 -0.31 20.34 4.92
CA LEU A 72 -0.52 19.34 5.97
C LEU A 72 0.82 18.89 6.56
N TYR A 73 0.81 18.61 7.87
CA TYR A 73 1.93 18.01 8.58
C TYR A 73 1.56 16.58 8.94
N VAL A 74 2.38 15.64 8.51
CA VAL A 74 2.18 14.21 8.74
C VAL A 74 3.38 13.68 9.51
N LYS A 75 3.11 12.94 10.58
CA LYS A 75 4.13 12.32 11.44
C LYS A 75 4.17 10.82 11.19
N ASN A 76 5.38 10.26 11.12
CA ASN A 76 5.56 8.82 11.04
C ASN A 76 5.46 8.25 12.46
N THR A 77 4.34 7.62 12.76
CA THR A 77 4.06 6.93 14.03
C THR A 77 4.51 5.48 14.01
N GLY A 78 4.81 4.94 12.83
CA GLY A 78 5.32 3.59 12.62
C GLY A 78 6.81 3.41 12.91
N ASP A 79 7.27 2.19 12.68
CA ASP A 79 8.64 1.74 13.01
C ASP A 79 9.57 1.69 11.78
N ARG A 80 9.06 2.03 10.59
CA ARG A 80 9.81 1.98 9.33
C ARG A 80 10.10 3.38 8.79
N THR A 81 11.31 3.57 8.28
CA THR A 81 11.64 4.75 7.47
C THR A 81 10.93 4.69 6.12
N LEU A 82 10.21 5.75 5.77
CA LEU A 82 9.49 5.89 4.51
C LEU A 82 10.20 6.90 3.59
N PRO A 83 10.10 6.76 2.25
CA PRO A 83 10.58 7.77 1.33
C PRO A 83 9.70 9.02 1.38
N ALA A 84 10.33 10.20 1.50
CA ALA A 84 9.62 11.48 1.57
C ALA A 84 9.39 12.09 0.18
N THR A 85 8.86 11.31 -0.77
CA THR A 85 8.63 11.73 -2.15
C THR A 85 7.14 11.95 -2.41
N GLY A 86 6.80 12.89 -3.29
CA GLY A 86 5.40 13.14 -3.69
C GLY A 86 4.71 11.92 -4.31
N GLU A 87 5.47 10.99 -4.89
CA GLU A 87 4.95 9.73 -5.45
C GLU A 87 4.52 8.71 -4.39
N THR A 88 4.98 8.88 -3.14
CA THR A 88 4.62 7.98 -2.03
C THR A 88 3.28 8.39 -1.39
N PHE A 89 2.82 9.61 -1.66
CA PHE A 89 1.62 10.18 -1.07
C PHE A 89 0.51 10.26 -2.11
N ASP A 90 -0.49 9.41 -1.96
CA ASP A 90 -1.74 9.56 -2.70
C ASP A 90 -2.64 10.53 -1.93
N VAL A 91 -2.84 11.73 -2.48
CA VAL A 91 -3.68 12.75 -1.84
C VAL A 91 -4.99 12.93 -2.59
N ILE A 92 -6.09 12.77 -1.87
CA ILE A 92 -7.45 12.90 -2.39
C ILE A 92 -8.14 14.01 -1.61
N VAL A 93 -8.56 15.06 -2.31
CA VAL A 93 -9.29 16.19 -1.73
C VAL A 93 -10.70 16.19 -2.31
N ASP A 94 -11.73 16.07 -1.45
CA ASP A 94 -13.14 16.02 -1.84
C ASP A 94 -13.45 15.01 -2.95
N ALA A 95 -12.89 13.80 -2.81
CA ALA A 95 -12.99 12.71 -3.79
C ALA A 95 -12.32 12.99 -5.15
N GLN A 96 -11.47 14.02 -5.25
CA GLN A 96 -10.62 14.26 -6.41
C GLN A 96 -9.16 13.95 -6.09
N TYR A 97 -8.56 13.09 -6.90
CA TYR A 97 -7.14 12.77 -6.81
C TYR A 97 -6.28 13.96 -7.24
N ARG A 98 -5.21 14.24 -6.50
CA ARG A 98 -4.31 15.37 -6.74
C ARG A 98 -2.91 14.87 -7.08
N THR A 99 -2.36 15.41 -8.16
CA THR A 99 -1.01 15.10 -8.64
C THR A 99 0.02 16.15 -8.26
N ASP A 100 -0.43 17.37 -7.96
CA ASP A 100 0.44 18.49 -7.59
C ASP A 100 0.73 18.46 -6.09
N VAL A 101 1.51 17.46 -5.68
CA VAL A 101 1.86 17.17 -4.29
C VAL A 101 3.36 17.33 -4.11
N THR A 102 3.76 18.29 -3.28
CA THR A 102 5.14 18.50 -2.87
C THR A 102 5.32 18.04 -1.43
N VAL A 103 6.29 17.15 -1.21
CA VAL A 103 6.61 16.62 0.11
C VAL A 103 7.98 17.12 0.52
N THR A 104 8.12 17.57 1.76
CA THR A 104 9.40 18.02 2.33
C THR A 104 9.53 17.55 3.76
N VAL A 105 10.63 16.88 4.11
CA VAL A 105 10.90 16.48 5.50
C VAL A 105 11.19 17.74 6.33
N ALA A 106 10.49 17.89 7.45
CA ALA A 106 10.62 19.06 8.32
C ALA A 106 12.04 19.20 8.90
N ASP A 107 12.70 18.06 9.16
CA ASP A 107 14.06 17.99 9.68
C ASP A 107 15.15 18.14 8.59
N GLY A 108 14.76 18.34 7.33
CA GLY A 108 15.68 18.57 6.20
C GLY A 108 16.44 17.33 5.71
N ASN A 109 16.13 16.15 6.23
CA ASN A 109 16.69 14.89 5.76
C ASN A 109 16.01 14.42 4.45
N THR A 110 16.63 13.48 3.73
CA THR A 110 16.05 12.88 2.51
C THR A 110 14.99 11.83 2.82
N ASP A 111 15.15 11.14 3.95
CA ASP A 111 14.28 10.03 4.34
C ASP A 111 13.41 10.41 5.54
N TRP A 112 12.17 9.91 5.54
CA TRP A 112 11.21 10.12 6.62
C TRP A 112 11.35 9.01 7.66
N ALA A 113 12.28 9.22 8.59
CA ALA A 113 12.54 8.31 9.69
C ALA A 113 11.32 8.18 10.65
N PRO A 114 11.25 7.09 11.43
CA PRO A 114 10.29 6.97 12.53
C PRO A 114 10.29 8.20 13.42
N HIS A 115 9.10 8.66 13.81
CA HIS A 115 8.84 9.89 14.56
C HIS A 115 9.17 11.21 13.85
N GLY A 116 9.72 11.17 12.65
CA GLY A 116 9.94 12.34 11.82
C GLY A 116 8.61 12.95 11.35
N VAL A 117 8.66 14.22 10.94
CA VAL A 117 7.50 14.94 10.39
C VAL A 117 7.80 15.35 8.96
N VAL A 118 6.83 15.17 8.08
CA VAL A 118 6.86 15.70 6.71
C VAL A 118 5.78 16.78 6.55
N LYS A 119 6.13 17.79 5.77
CA LYS A 119 5.23 18.81 5.26
C LYS A 119 4.77 18.38 3.87
N VAL A 120 3.47 18.17 3.71
CA VAL A 120 2.80 17.87 2.45
C VAL A 120 2.09 19.14 1.99
N VAL A 121 2.46 19.64 0.81
CA VAL A 121 1.83 20.80 0.18
C VAL A 121 1.12 20.34 -1.07
N VAL A 122 -0.19 20.57 -1.14
CA VAL A 122 -1.00 20.29 -2.32
C VAL A 122 -1.33 21.62 -2.99
N GLY A 123 -0.86 21.78 -4.23
CA GLY A 123 -1.06 23.00 -5.02
C GLY A 123 -2.30 22.94 -5.91
N GLY A 124 -2.67 24.10 -6.45
CA GLY A 124 -3.70 24.22 -7.49
C GLY A 124 -5.11 23.87 -7.02
N LEU A 125 -5.39 24.05 -5.73
CA LEU A 125 -6.71 23.82 -5.16
C LEU A 125 -7.55 25.10 -5.27
N SER A 126 -8.81 24.92 -5.67
CA SER A 126 -9.84 25.95 -5.68
C SER A 126 -10.99 25.38 -4.86
N LEU A 127 -11.01 25.67 -3.56
CA LEU A 127 -12.01 25.17 -2.62
C LEU A 127 -12.99 26.31 -2.30
N ASP A 128 -14.28 25.99 -2.29
CA ASP A 128 -15.30 26.93 -1.83
C ASP A 128 -15.24 27.09 -0.30
N SER A 129 -15.98 28.06 0.26
CA SER A 129 -16.16 28.13 1.72
C SER A 129 -17.02 26.96 2.20
N GLY A 130 -16.54 26.18 3.17
CA GLY A 130 -17.27 25.00 3.63
C GLY A 130 -16.40 23.95 4.28
N ASP A 131 -17.00 22.78 4.54
CA ASP A 131 -16.30 21.63 5.09
C ASP A 131 -15.66 20.82 3.96
N HIS A 132 -14.36 20.58 4.09
CA HIS A 132 -13.57 19.81 3.12
C HIS A 132 -12.93 18.60 3.80
N ARG A 133 -12.71 17.56 2.99
CA ARG A 133 -12.07 16.33 3.45
C ARG A 133 -10.89 15.98 2.59
N VAL A 134 -9.73 15.80 3.23
CA VAL A 134 -8.54 15.24 2.62
C VAL A 134 -8.36 13.81 3.11
N LYS A 135 -8.12 12.90 2.18
CA LYS A 135 -7.62 11.56 2.46
C LYS A 135 -6.20 11.48 1.94
N LEU A 136 -5.28 11.05 2.81
CA LEU A 136 -3.90 10.77 2.47
C LEU A 136 -3.72 9.26 2.56
N VAL A 137 -3.10 8.66 1.55
CA VAL A 137 -2.72 7.25 1.60
C VAL A 137 -1.22 7.17 1.41
N VAL A 138 -0.55 6.48 2.33
CA VAL A 138 0.91 6.32 2.35
C VAL A 138 1.22 4.85 2.56
N ASP A 139 1.77 4.21 1.53
CA ASP A 139 2.26 2.81 1.60
C ASP A 139 1.25 1.84 2.28
N GLY A 140 -0.04 2.03 1.97
CA GLY A 140 -1.16 1.22 2.46
C GLY A 140 -1.88 1.75 3.71
N ASP A 141 -1.31 2.73 4.42
CA ASP A 141 -1.96 3.39 5.55
C ASP A 141 -2.81 4.58 5.09
N GLU A 142 -3.99 4.77 5.69
CA GLU A 142 -4.99 5.73 5.23
C GLU A 142 -5.37 6.73 6.33
N GLU A 143 -5.04 7.99 6.12
CA GLU A 143 -5.37 9.07 7.03
C GLU A 143 -6.42 10.00 6.45
N THR A 144 -7.40 10.38 7.27
CA THR A 144 -8.46 11.31 6.87
C THR A 144 -8.46 12.55 7.74
N PHE A 145 -8.24 13.69 7.10
CA PHE A 145 -8.27 14.99 7.74
C PHE A 145 -9.49 15.79 7.24
N ARG A 146 -10.16 16.48 8.16
CA ARG A 146 -11.29 17.37 7.84
C ARG A 146 -10.94 18.77 8.30
N PHE A 147 -11.20 19.74 7.45
CA PHE A 147 -10.96 21.14 7.74
C PHE A 147 -12.07 21.97 7.13
N ARG A 148 -12.12 23.23 7.54
CA ARG A 148 -13.10 24.20 7.06
C ARG A 148 -12.41 25.43 6.53
N THR A 149 -12.84 25.89 5.36
CA THR A 149 -12.43 27.14 4.72
C THR A 149 -13.39 28.28 5.02
#